data_AF-A0A1E5GIS8-F1
#
_entry.id   AF-A0A1E5GIS8-F1
#
_cell.length_a   1.000
_cell.length_b   1.000
_cell.length_c   1.000
_cell.angle_alpha   90.00
_cell.angle_beta   90.00
_cell.angle_gamma   90.00
#
_symmetry.space_group_name_H-M   'P 1'
#
loop_
_entity.id
_entity.type
_entity.pdbx_description
1 polymer ?
#
loop_
_entity_poly.entity_id
_entity_poly.type
_entity_poly.pdbx_seq_one_letter_code
_entity_poly.pdbx_strand_id
1 'polypeptide(L)' 'MSSFKKTVKIALVEKGWSQRELARQMGITVSYLQDLLNGNRNSLERKQQIKDLLSIQCER' A
#
# COMPACT_ATOMS: atom_id res chain seq x y z
N MET A 1 3.39 10.73 11.48
CA MET A 1 2.83 9.57 10.75
C MET A 1 2.70 9.96 9.28
N SER A 2 3.32 9.24 8.35
CA SER A 2 3.22 9.56 6.92
C SER A 2 1.77 9.39 6.42
N SER A 3 1.18 10.43 5.84
CA SER A 3 -0.22 10.43 5.37
C SER A 3 -0.55 9.23 4.46
N PHE A 4 0.40 8.78 3.65
CA PHE A 4 0.26 7.63 2.75
C PHE A 4 -0.10 6.32 3.46
N LYS A 5 0.56 6.03 4.59
CA LYS A 5 0.31 4.81 5.38
C LYS A 5 -1.12 4.77 5.92
N LYS A 6 -1.66 5.94 6.29
CA LYS A 6 -3.03 6.09 6.77
C LYS A 6 -4.03 5.82 5.63
N THR A 7 -3.82 6.43 4.46
CA THR A 7 -4.64 6.20 3.26
C THR A 7 -4.67 4.73 2.87
N VAL A 8 -3.51 4.07 2.81
CA VAL A 8 -3.43 2.64 2.47
C VAL A 8 -4.18 1.78 3.49
N LYS A 9 -4.06 2.08 4.79
CA LYS A 9 -4.82 1.35 5.82
C LYS A 9 -6.34 1.53 5.68
N ILE A 10 -6.80 2.74 5.36
CA ILE A 10 -8.23 3.00 5.16
C ILE A 10 -8.74 2.21 3.96
N ALA A 11 -8.08 2.32 2.81
CA ALA A 11 -8.45 1.59 1.60
C ALA A 11 -8.44 0.07 1.79
N LEU A 12 -7.49 -0.45 2.58
CA LEU A 12 -7.45 -1.86 2.96
C LEU A 12 -8.69 -2.27 3.77
N VAL A 13 -9.09 -1.46 4.76
CA VAL A 13 -10.29 -1.73 5.56
C VAL A 13 -11.54 -1.68 4.70
N GLU A 14 -11.67 -0.68 3.83
CA GLU A 14 -12.80 -0.54 2.90
C GLU A 14 -12.90 -1.73 1.93
N LYS A 15 -11.76 -2.28 1.51
CA LYS A 15 -11.70 -3.45 0.63
C LYS A 15 -11.81 -4.79 1.38
N GLY A 16 -11.86 -4.77 2.72
CA GLY A 16 -11.81 -5.99 3.54
C GLY A 16 -10.48 -6.74 3.48
N TRP A 17 -9.40 -6.07 3.06
CA TRP A 17 -8.07 -6.65 2.90
C TRP A 17 -7.19 -6.37 4.12
N SER A 18 -6.38 -7.37 4.49
CA SER A 18 -5.33 -7.19 5.49
C SER A 18 -4.02 -6.70 4.86
N GLN A 19 -3.14 -6.07 5.63
CA GLN A 19 -1.79 -5.72 5.14
C GLN A 19 -1.01 -6.96 4.65
N ARG A 20 -1.25 -8.13 5.27
CA ARG A 20 -0.73 -9.43 4.81
C ARG A 20 -1.24 -9.82 3.43
N GLU A 21 -2.53 -9.59 3.18
CA GLU A 21 -3.15 -9.91 1.90
C GLU A 21 -2.60 -9.02 0.79
N LEU A 22 -2.46 -7.72 1.05
CA LEU A 22 -1.81 -6.79 0.12
C LEU A 22 -0.36 -7.21 -0.18
N ALA A 23 0.41 -7.57 0.85
CA ALA A 23 1.77 -8.05 0.66
C ALA A 23 1.80 -9.33 -0.19
N ARG A 24 0.87 -10.26 0.05
CA ARG A 24 0.70 -11.51 -0.73
C ARG A 24 0.35 -11.21 -2.20
N GLN A 25 -0.62 -10.33 -2.46
CA GLN A 25 -0.99 -9.90 -3.82
C GLN A 25 0.17 -9.22 -4.55
N MET A 26 1.03 -8.51 -3.83
CA MET A 26 2.23 -7.87 -4.39
C MET A 26 3.44 -8.81 -4.52
N GLY A 27 3.37 -10.04 -3.99
CA GLY A 27 4.50 -10.96 -3.93
C GLY A 27 5.66 -10.46 -3.07
N ILE A 28 5.38 -9.68 -2.03
CA ILE A 28 6.38 -9.11 -1.11
C ILE A 28 6.11 -9.54 0.33
N THR A 29 7.09 -9.30 1.21
CA THR A 29 6.92 -9.51 2.65
C THR A 29 6.20 -8.33 3.30
N VAL A 30 5.51 -8.58 4.41
CA VAL A 30 4.83 -7.54 5.19
C VAL A 30 5.82 -6.48 5.70
N SER A 31 7.03 -6.91 6.06
CA SER A 31 8.11 -6.01 6.47
C SER A 31 8.53 -5.08 5.33
N TYR A 32 8.62 -5.61 4.09
CA TYR A 32 8.90 -4.80 2.89
C TYR A 32 7.78 -3.80 2.59
N LEU A 33 6.51 -4.22 2.75
CA LEU A 33 5.36 -3.34 2.63
C LEU A 33 5.42 -2.22 3.68
N GLN A 34 5.76 -2.52 4.93
CA GLN A 34 5.90 -1.49 5.96
C GLN A 34 7.04 -0.51 5.66
N ASP A 35 8.16 -0.99 5.13
CA ASP A 35 9.30 -0.17 4.71
C ASP A 35 8.91 0.78 3.56
N LEU A 36 8.14 0.29 2.58
CA LEU A 36 7.52 1.10 1.52
C LEU A 36 6.55 2.16 2.07
N LEU A 37 5.69 1.78 3.02
CA LEU A 37 4.68 2.67 3.61
C LEU A 37 5.29 3.74 4.53
N ASN A 38 6.39 3.41 5.21
CA ASN A 38 7.11 4.34 6.06
C ASN A 38 7.93 5.35 5.24
N GLY A 39 8.09 5.14 3.93
CA GLY A 39 8.80 6.06 3.03
C GLY A 39 10.31 5.84 2.99
N ASN A 40 10.81 4.76 3.60
CA ASN A 40 12.23 4.39 3.54
C ASN A 40 12.67 4.00 2.13
N ARG A 41 11.73 3.62 1.25
CA ARG A 41 11.99 3.29 -0.15
C ARG A 41 11.20 4.18 -1.10
N ASN A 42 11.92 4.83 -2.01
CA ASN A 42 11.38 5.65 -3.11
C ASN A 42 11.10 4.85 -4.38
N SER A 43 10.60 3.61 -4.25
CA SER A 43 10.15 2.85 -5.41
C SER A 43 8.78 3.34 -5.86
N LEU A 44 8.76 4.29 -6.79
CA LEU A 44 7.53 4.82 -7.41
C LEU A 44 6.66 3.70 -7.99
N GLU A 45 7.28 2.72 -8.64
CA GLU A 45 6.59 1.55 -9.21
C GLU A 45 5.78 0.77 -8.18
N ARG A 46 6.35 0.52 -6.99
CA ARG A 46 5.67 -0.23 -5.93
C ARG A 46 4.54 0.57 -5.28
N LYS A 47 4.73 1.89 -5.12
CA LYS A 47 3.65 2.79 -4.66
C LYS A 47 2.51 2.81 -5.67
N GLN A 48 2.82 2.82 -6.97
CA GLN A 48 1.82 2.76 -8.03
C GLN A 48 1.08 1.43 -8.02
N GLN A 49 1.78 0.30 -7.86
CA GLN A 49 1.18 -1.02 -7.74
C GLN A 49 0.23 -1.12 -6.53
N ILE A 50 0.57 -0.51 -5.38
CA ILE A 50 -0.33 -0.45 -4.21
C ILE A 50 -1.59 0.35 -4.54
N LYS A 51 -1.46 1.50 -5.20
CA LYS A 51 -2.60 2.33 -5.59
C LYS A 51 -3.51 1.60 -6.58
N ASP A 52 -2.92 0.92 -7.55
CA ASP A 52 -3.63 0.13 -8.56
C ASP A 52 -4.41 -1.03 -7.92
N LEU A 53 -3.73 -1.82 -7.09
CA LEU A 53 -4.34 -2.93 -6.34
C LEU A 53 -5.45 -2.47 -5.40
N LEU A 54 -5.31 -1.31 -4.78
CA LEU A 54 -6.31 -0.79 -3.85
C LEU A 54 -7.39 0.05 -4.56
N SER A 55 -7.30 0.21 -5.89
CA SER A 55 -8.13 1.13 -6.66
C SER A 55 -8.26 2.50 -5.97
N ILE A 56 -7.17 2.99 -5.37
CA ILE A 56 -7.11 4.33 -4.82
C ILE A 56 -7.09 5.24 -6.04
N GLN A 57 -8.27 5.70 -6.45
CA GLN A 57 -8.42 6.65 -7.53
C GLN A 57 -7.60 7.87 -7.13
N CYS A 58 -6.51 8.10 -7.86
CA CYS A 58 -5.97 9.45 -7.95
C CYS A 58 -7.04 10.22 -8.71
N GLU A 59 -8.02 10.78 -8.00
CA GLU A 59 -8.87 11.80 -8.60
C GLU A 59 -7.93 12.83 -9.23
N ARG A 60 -8.14 13.05 -10.53
CA ARG A 60 -7.37 13.97 -11.38
C ARG A 60 -7.50 15.39 -10.90
#